data_AF-A0A1M5WEE9-F1
#
_entry.id   AF-A0A1M5WEE9-F1
#
_cell.length_a   1.000
_cell.length_b   1.000
_cell.length_c   1.000
_cell.angle_alpha   90.00
_cell.angle_beta   90.00
_cell.angle_gamma   90.00
#
_symmetry.space_group_name_H-M   'P 1'
#
loop_
_entity.id
_entity.type
_entity.pdbx_description
1 polymer ?
#
loop_
_entity_poly.entity_id
_entity_poly.type
_entity_poly.pdbx_seq_one_letter_code
_entity_poly.pdbx_strand_id
1 'polypeptide(L)'
;MRYFTDELWDEINSGIKERRELAEKQWRKNIEEYSESFEKIKHRFSKKFLDIYSKEDNFHDYKLKKIEILQGKYGYVDPVKVSLIIYNELMEWQIQEVSK
;
A
#
# COMPACT_ATOMS: atom_id res chain seq x y z
N MET A 1 2.92 9.52 5.47
CA MET A 1 2.12 9.38 4.22
C MET A 1 1.13 10.55 4.11
N ARG A 2 0.37 10.75 3.02
CA ARG A 2 -0.62 11.86 2.92
C ARG A 2 -1.77 11.74 3.92
N TYR A 3 -2.26 10.52 4.16
CA TYR A 3 -3.47 10.24 4.97
C TYR A 3 -3.13 9.73 6.37
N PHE A 4 -2.03 8.99 6.52
CA PHE A 4 -1.60 8.44 7.80
C PHE A 4 -0.21 9.02 8.08
N THR A 5 -0.17 10.11 8.85
CA THR A 5 1.05 10.86 9.17
C THR A 5 1.54 10.46 10.56
N ASP A 6 2.82 10.68 10.82
CA ASP A 6 3.44 10.37 12.11
C ASP A 6 2.82 11.25 13.21
N GLU A 7 2.54 12.53 12.91
CA GLU A 7 1.90 13.44 13.86
C GLU A 7 0.49 12.98 14.24
N LEU A 8 -0.29 12.49 13.26
CA LEU A 8 -1.62 11.96 13.54
C LEU A 8 -1.54 10.70 14.40
N TRP A 9 -0.55 9.85 14.15
CA TRP A 9 -0.29 8.65 14.93
C TRP A 9 0.15 8.98 16.36
N ASP A 10 1.01 9.97 16.53
CA ASP A 10 1.43 10.46 17.84
C ASP A 10 0.25 11.00 18.65
N GLU A 11 -0.67 11.74 18.02
CA GLU A 11 -1.86 12.26 18.71
C GLU A 11 -2.84 11.17 19.13
N ILE A 12 -3.00 10.10 18.32
CA ILE A 12 -3.75 8.89 18.70
C ILE A 12 -3.13 8.25 19.96
N ASN A 13 -1.80 8.25 20.05
CA ASN A 13 -1.05 7.62 21.13
C ASN A 13 -0.65 8.57 22.27
N SER A 14 -1.11 9.83 22.24
CA SER A 14 -0.69 10.89 23.16
C SER A 14 -1.09 10.68 24.63
N GLY A 15 -1.94 9.70 24.92
CA GLY A 15 -2.53 9.47 26.25
C GLY A 15 -3.54 10.54 26.69
N ILE A 16 -3.71 11.61 25.91
CA ILE A 16 -4.67 12.69 26.19
C ILE A 16 -5.96 12.39 25.44
N LYS A 17 -7.04 12.11 26.20
CA LYS A 17 -8.33 11.67 25.66
C LYS A 17 -8.87 12.56 24.54
N GLU A 18 -8.91 13.87 24.77
CA GLU A 18 -9.46 14.83 23.81
C GLU A 18 -8.68 14.86 22.49
N ARG A 19 -7.35 14.78 22.57
CA ARG A 19 -6.48 14.74 21.39
C ARG A 19 -6.64 13.44 20.62
N ARG A 20 -6.70 12.31 21.34
CA ARG A 20 -6.98 11.00 20.75
C ARG A 20 -8.33 10.99 20.03
N GLU A 21 -9.39 11.50 20.64
CA GLU A 21 -10.73 11.55 20.03
C GLU A 21 -10.76 12.39 18.74
N LEU A 22 -10.07 13.53 18.74
CA LEU A 22 -9.93 14.36 17.55
C LEU A 22 -9.13 13.65 16.45
N ALA A 23 -8.01 13.03 16.83
CA ALA A 23 -7.14 12.29 15.93
C ALA A 23 -7.85 11.05 15.34
N GLU A 24 -8.63 10.31 16.13
CA GLU A 24 -9.47 9.21 15.66
C GLU A 24 -10.53 9.67 14.66
N LYS A 25 -11.14 10.84 14.88
CA LYS A 25 -12.10 11.42 13.93
C LYS A 25 -11.41 11.76 12.60
N GLN A 26 -10.22 12.34 12.65
CA GLN A 26 -9.43 12.62 11.45
C GLN A 26 -8.97 11.33 10.77
N TRP A 27 -8.60 10.30 11.54
CA TRP A 27 -8.23 8.99 11.02
C TRP A 27 -9.37 8.34 10.23
N ARG A 28 -10.60 8.37 10.76
CA ARG A 28 -11.79 7.87 10.06
C ARG A 28 -12.02 8.61 8.74
N LYS A 29 -11.93 9.94 8.76
CA LYS A 29 -12.03 10.75 7.54
C LYS A 29 -10.96 10.37 6.51
N ASN A 30 -9.74 10.13 6.97
CA ASN A 30 -8.62 9.74 6.11
C ASN A 30 -8.81 8.35 5.50
N ILE A 31 -9.43 7.41 6.22
CA ILE A 31 -9.83 6.10 5.67
C ILE A 31 -10.81 6.28 4.51
N GLU A 32 -11.84 7.12 4.68
CA GLU A 32 -12.84 7.39 3.64
C GLU A 32 -12.19 8.00 2.39
N GLU A 33 -11.42 9.07 2.54
CA GLU A 33 -10.74 9.74 1.41
C GLU A 33 -9.71 8.85 0.71
N TYR A 34 -8.97 8.04 1.47
CA TYR A 34 -8.05 7.06 0.91
C TYR A 34 -8.80 5.99 0.12
N SER A 35 -9.90 5.46 0.67
CA SER A 35 -10.70 4.41 0.03
C SER A 35 -11.27 4.89 -1.30
N GLU A 36 -11.84 6.10 -1.35
CA GLU A 36 -12.32 6.70 -2.60
C GLU A 36 -11.21 6.86 -3.64
N SER A 37 -10.02 7.25 -3.20
CA SER A 37 -8.87 7.42 -4.08
C SER A 37 -8.37 6.09 -4.61
N PHE A 38 -8.32 5.07 -3.75
CA PHE A 38 -7.95 3.70 -4.13
C PHE A 38 -8.94 3.11 -5.13
N GLU A 39 -10.24 3.24 -4.90
CA GLU A 39 -11.30 2.80 -5.80
C GLU A 39 -11.14 3.37 -7.23
N LYS A 40 -10.74 4.64 -7.33
CA LYS A 40 -10.48 5.30 -8.62
C LYS A 40 -9.27 4.73 -9.36
N ILE A 41 -8.26 4.20 -8.66
CA ILE A 41 -7.03 3.71 -9.28
C ILE A 41 -6.91 2.19 -9.32
N LYS A 42 -7.74 1.45 -8.57
CA LYS A 42 -7.56 0.01 -8.36
C LYS A 42 -7.56 -0.79 -9.66
N HIS A 43 -8.28 -0.32 -10.67
CA HIS A 43 -8.35 -0.91 -12.01
C HIS A 43 -7.00 -0.93 -12.75
N ARG A 44 -6.00 -0.18 -12.28
CA ARG A 44 -4.66 -0.14 -12.85
C ARG A 44 -3.79 -1.30 -12.37
N PHE A 45 -4.14 -1.95 -11.28
CA PHE A 45 -3.40 -3.10 -10.76
C PHE A 45 -3.88 -4.40 -11.37
N SER A 46 -3.01 -5.41 -11.44
CA SER A 46 -3.43 -6.75 -11.84
C SER A 46 -4.46 -7.32 -10.87
N LYS A 47 -5.34 -8.19 -11.40
CA LYS A 47 -6.28 -8.95 -10.56
C LYS A 47 -5.56 -9.76 -9.48
N LYS A 48 -4.40 -10.34 -9.80
CA LYS A 48 -3.59 -11.11 -8.85
C LYS A 48 -3.15 -10.24 -7.67
N PHE A 49 -2.69 -9.02 -7.93
CA PHE A 49 -2.31 -8.10 -6.86
C PHE A 49 -3.51 -7.75 -5.98
N LEU A 50 -4.65 -7.38 -6.58
CA LEU A 50 -5.86 -7.03 -5.82
C LEU A 50 -6.35 -8.20 -4.96
N ASP A 51 -6.31 -9.42 -5.49
CA ASP A 51 -6.71 -10.63 -4.76
C ASP A 51 -5.80 -10.88 -3.53
N ILE A 52 -4.49 -10.61 -3.63
CA ILE A 52 -3.57 -10.71 -2.48
C ILE A 52 -3.85 -9.56 -1.51
N TYR A 53 -3.90 -8.32 -2.00
CA TYR A 53 -4.14 -7.13 -1.19
C TYR A 53 -5.44 -7.21 -0.37
N SER A 54 -6.51 -7.77 -0.94
CA SER A 54 -7.81 -7.90 -0.27
C SER A 54 -7.94 -9.12 0.65
N LYS A 55 -7.07 -10.13 0.53
CA LYS A 55 -7.10 -11.32 1.40
C LYS A 55 -6.22 -11.19 2.63
N GLU A 56 -5.14 -10.43 2.51
CA GLU A 56 -4.16 -10.27 3.57
C GLU A 56 -4.53 -9.10 4.47
N ASP A 57 -5.13 -9.44 5.62
CA ASP A 57 -5.24 -8.49 6.73
C ASP A 57 -3.83 -7.98 7.07
N ASN A 58 -3.69 -6.66 7.18
CA ASN A 58 -2.40 -5.99 7.37
C ASN A 58 -1.37 -6.24 6.26
N PHE A 59 -1.79 -6.18 4.99
CA PHE A 59 -0.86 -6.14 3.85
C PHE A 59 0.29 -5.12 4.03
N HIS A 60 0.07 -4.04 4.79
CA HIS A 60 1.08 -3.04 5.12
C HIS A 60 2.22 -3.55 6.03
N ASP A 61 2.04 -4.67 6.73
CA ASP A 61 3.06 -5.29 7.58
C ASP A 61 3.98 -6.25 6.79
N TYR A 62 3.64 -6.54 5.54
CA TYR A 62 4.51 -7.33 4.68
C TYR A 62 5.82 -6.59 4.40
N LYS A 63 6.94 -7.28 4.64
CA LYS A 63 8.28 -6.79 4.36
C LYS A 63 8.61 -6.98 2.89
N LEU A 64 9.27 -5.98 2.30
CA LEU A 64 9.81 -6.08 0.96
C LEU A 64 11.08 -6.94 0.97
N LYS A 65 11.07 -8.06 0.24
CA LYS A 65 12.25 -8.93 0.05
C LYS A 65 13.06 -8.50 -1.16
N LYS A 66 12.38 -8.24 -2.28
CA LYS A 66 13.02 -7.97 -3.57
C LYS A 66 12.13 -7.14 -4.46
N ILE A 67 12.74 -6.22 -5.20
CA ILE A 67 12.15 -5.56 -6.37
C ILE A 67 13.00 -5.97 -7.58
N GLU A 68 12.36 -6.50 -8.61
CA GLU A 68 12.99 -6.76 -9.90
C GLU A 68 12.33 -5.88 -10.95
N ILE A 69 13.13 -5.10 -11.67
CA ILE A 69 12.67 -4.28 -12.78
C ILE A 69 13.28 -4.87 -14.05
N LEU A 70 12.43 -5.44 -14.90
CA LEU A 70 12.81 -5.93 -16.21
C LEU A 70 12.54 -4.84 -17.24
N GLN A 71 13.60 -4.17 -17.66
CA GLN A 71 13.54 -3.29 -18.82
C GLN A 71 13.46 -4.12 -20.11
N GLY A 72 12.86 -3.53 -21.14
CA GLY A 72 12.76 -4.16 -22.45
C GLY A 72 14.10 -4.23 -23.18
N LYS A 73 14.05 -4.31 -24.52
CA LYS A 73 15.27 -4.19 -25.34
C LYS A 73 15.99 -2.88 -25.02
N TYR A 74 17.32 -2.91 -25.09
CA TYR A 74 18.18 -1.74 -24.95
C TYR A 74 17.68 -0.59 -25.83
N GLY A 75 17.43 0.58 -25.24
CA GLY A 75 16.92 1.78 -25.92
C GLY A 75 15.42 2.07 -25.77
N TYR A 76 14.63 1.19 -25.14
CA TYR A 76 13.25 1.51 -24.74
C TYR A 76 13.20 2.18 -23.36
N VAL A 77 12.40 3.24 -23.23
CA VAL A 77 12.32 4.09 -22.02
C VAL A 77 11.40 3.47 -20.95
N ASP A 78 10.44 2.63 -21.34
CA ASP A 78 9.44 2.09 -20.42
C ASP A 78 9.87 0.74 -19.81
N PRO A 79 9.86 0.59 -18.47
CA PRO A 79 10.08 -0.70 -17.83
C PRO A 79 8.95 -1.67 -18.22
N VAL A 80 9.32 -2.81 -18.80
CA VAL A 80 8.35 -3.76 -19.37
C VAL A 80 7.67 -4.56 -18.25
N LYS A 81 8.39 -4.90 -17.18
CA LYS A 81 7.80 -5.60 -16.01
C LYS A 81 8.45 -5.18 -14.70
N VAL A 82 7.63 -5.08 -13.66
CA VAL A 82 8.07 -4.94 -12.28
C VAL A 82 7.59 -6.17 -11.51
N SER A 83 8.50 -6.86 -10.83
CA SER A 83 8.16 -7.91 -9.86
C SER A 83 8.50 -7.45 -8.46
N LEU A 84 7.55 -7.61 -7.54
CA LEU A 84 7.77 -7.49 -6.11
C LEU A 84 7.70 -8.87 -5.46
N ILE A 85 8.64 -9.14 -4.55
CA ILE A 85 8.55 -10.24 -3.61
C ILE A 85 8.37 -9.63 -2.23
N ILE A 86 7.24 -9.91 -1.61
CA ILE A 86 6.90 -9.47 -0.25
C ILE A 86 6.71 -10.67 0.65
N TYR A 87 7.01 -10.54 1.94
CA TYR A 87 6.88 -11.64 2.89
C TYR A 87 6.55 -11.16 4.30
N ASN A 88 5.92 -12.01 5.09
CA ASN A 88 5.84 -11.89 6.53
C ASN A 88 6.39 -13.18 7.18
N GLU A 89 6.11 -13.42 8.45
CA GLU A 89 6.58 -14.62 9.15
C GLU A 89 5.93 -15.92 8.65
N LEU A 90 4.80 -15.83 7.94
CA LEU A 90 3.96 -16.97 7.55
C LEU A 90 3.93 -17.21 6.03
N MET A 91 4.10 -16.16 5.23
CA MET A 91 3.80 -16.17 3.80
C MET A 91 4.79 -15.34 2.99
N GLU A 92 4.99 -15.75 1.73
CA GLU A 92 5.75 -15.01 0.72
C GLU A 92 4.92 -14.92 -0.56
N TRP A 93 4.80 -13.71 -1.12
CA TRP A 93 4.05 -13.44 -2.33
C TRP A 93 4.97 -12.86 -3.41
N GLN A 94 4.87 -13.41 -4.62
CA GLN A 94 5.43 -12.80 -5.82
C GLN A 94 4.33 -12.13 -6.65
N ILE A 95 4.41 -10.81 -6.70
CA ILE A 95 3.57 -9.92 -7.51
C ILE A 95 4.35 -9.59 -8.78
N GLN A 96 3.70 -9.66 -9.94
CA GLN A 96 4.26 -9.28 -11.23
C GLN A 96 3.28 -8.35 -11.93
N GLU A 97 3.71 -7.12 -12.19
CA GLU A 97 2.96 -6.12 -12.92
C GLU A 97 3.65 -5.84 -14.25
N VAL A 98 2.87 -5.73 -15.32
CA VAL A 98 3.34 -5.35 -16.65
C VAL A 98 2.87 -3.92 -16.88
N SER A 99 3.79 -3.01 -17.21
CA SER A 99 3.40 -1.69 -17.68
C SER A 99 2.64 -1.86 -18.99
N LYS A 100 1.37 -1.43 -19.03
CA LYS A 100 0.62 -1.33 -20.28
C LYS A 100 1.07 -0.13 -21.08
#